data_AF-A0A3M1A1A4-F1
#
_entry.id   AF-A0A3M1A1A4-F1
#
_cell.length_a   1.000
_cell.length_b   1.000
_cell.length_c   1.000
_cell.angle_alpha   90.00
_cell.angle_beta   90.00
_cell.angle_gamma   90.00
#
_symmetry.space_group_name_H-M   'P 1'
#
loop_
_entity.id
_entity.type
_entity.pdbx_description
1 polymer ?
#
loop_
_entity_poly.entity_id
_entity_poly.type
_entity_poly.pdbx_seq_one_letter_code
_entity_poly.pdbx_strand_id
1 'polypeptide(L)'
;MRIDPQVLEYRKQLGKRLKSIRLERELKQEDISRLFGISKGSVSEYENGKNEPPLSFLMNFAQKFGVDIAWLLRGRYQPQLEAEVKTSETPAIHDRSESYSSKNKLLNEIIEYLKKDEELLETVWHLIKAKTGINKITKGGKENSS
;
A
#
# COMPACT_ATOMS: atom_id res chain seq x y z
N MET A 1 13.47 19.63 20.77
CA MET A 1 12.46 19.96 19.73
C MET A 1 11.17 19.24 20.09
N ARG A 2 10.04 19.96 20.24
CA ARG A 2 8.74 19.34 20.52
C ARG A 2 8.23 18.75 19.19
N ILE A 3 8.09 17.43 19.12
CA ILE A 3 7.54 16.76 17.94
C ILE A 3 6.01 16.89 17.98
N ASP A 4 5.43 17.30 16.86
CA ASP A 4 3.98 17.39 16.71
C ASP A 4 3.31 16.01 16.93
N PRO A 5 2.27 15.93 17.80
CA PRO A 5 1.53 14.68 18.01
C PRO A 5 1.02 14.02 16.72
N GLN A 6 0.64 14.82 15.72
CA GLN A 6 0.18 14.33 14.42
C GLN A 6 1.32 13.64 13.66
N VAL A 7 2.55 14.17 13.75
CA VAL A 7 3.74 13.55 13.13
C VAL A 7 4.05 12.21 13.80
N LEU A 8 3.91 12.12 15.12
CA LEU A 8 4.11 10.85 15.82
C LEU A 8 3.08 9.79 15.40
N GLU A 9 1.82 10.19 15.24
CA GLU A 9 0.78 9.29 14.77
C GLU A 9 1.03 8.83 13.32
N TYR A 10 1.46 9.73 12.44
CA TYR A 10 1.85 9.38 11.07
C TYR A 10 2.98 8.34 11.04
N ARG A 11 4.02 8.51 11.86
CA ARG A 11 5.13 7.54 11.96
C ARG A 11 4.65 6.16 12.39
N LYS A 12 3.74 6.09 13.37
CA LYS A 12 3.15 4.81 13.81
C LYS A 12 2.37 4.14 12.68
N GLN A 13 1.61 4.89 11.89
CA GLN A 13 0.85 4.34 10.77
C GLN A 13 1.76 3.85 9.64
N LEU A 14 2.82 4.60 9.32
CA LEU A 14 3.85 4.16 8.38
C LEU A 14 4.51 2.86 8.85
N GLY A 15 4.93 2.80 10.11
CA GLY A 15 5.53 1.61 10.72
C GLY A 15 4.62 0.38 10.64
N LYS A 16 3.31 0.56 10.92
CA LYS A 16 2.31 -0.51 10.77
C LYS A 16 2.23 -1.04 9.33
N ARG A 17 2.30 -0.17 8.31
CA ARG A 17 2.29 -0.59 6.90
C ARG A 17 3.57 -1.31 6.47
N LEU A 18 4.73 -0.86 6.95
CA LEU A 18 5.99 -1.58 6.73
C LEU A 18 5.92 -2.98 7.35
N LYS A 19 5.40 -3.07 8.57
CA LYS A 19 5.22 -4.34 9.29
C LYS A 19 4.23 -5.26 8.59
N SER A 20 3.10 -4.75 8.07
CA SER A 20 2.11 -5.57 7.38
C SER A 20 2.70 -6.19 6.12
N ILE A 21 3.38 -5.40 5.29
CA ILE A 21 4.08 -5.92 4.09
C ILE A 21 5.09 -7.00 4.46
N ARG A 22 5.88 -6.78 5.52
CA ARG A 22 6.85 -7.79 5.98
C ARG A 22 6.15 -9.10 6.36
N LEU A 23 5.06 -9.04 7.13
CA LEU A 23 4.32 -10.20 7.60
C LEU A 23 3.59 -10.93 6.47
N GLU A 24 3.02 -10.20 5.51
CA GLU A 24 2.39 -10.77 4.30
C GLU A 24 3.39 -11.55 3.43
N ARG A 25 4.68 -11.26 3.56
CA ARG A 25 5.78 -11.97 2.89
C ARG A 25 6.43 -13.03 3.78
N GLU A 26 5.87 -13.30 4.95
CA GLU A 26 6.37 -14.28 5.93
C GLU A 26 7.82 -14.00 6.39
N LEU A 27 8.24 -12.73 6.33
CA LEU A 27 9.60 -12.31 6.67
C LEU A 27 9.72 -11.95 8.15
N LYS A 28 10.85 -12.30 8.75
CA LYS A 28 11.30 -11.81 10.07
C LYS A 28 11.94 -10.43 9.92
N GLN A 29 12.02 -9.66 11.02
CA GLN A 29 12.73 -8.37 11.02
C GLN A 29 14.21 -8.53 10.62
N GLU A 30 14.82 -9.66 10.96
CA GLU A 30 16.19 -10.02 10.54
C GLU A 30 16.31 -10.14 9.00
N ASP A 31 15.25 -10.54 8.32
CA ASP A 31 15.27 -10.69 6.87
C ASP A 31 15.24 -9.33 6.19
N ILE A 32 14.46 -8.37 6.72
CA ILE A 32 14.51 -6.97 6.27
C ILE A 32 15.89 -6.35 6.54
N SER A 33 16.45 -6.59 7.74
CA SER A 33 17.80 -6.17 8.10
C SER A 33 18.82 -6.58 7.03
N ARG A 34 18.83 -7.87 6.65
CA ARG A 34 19.71 -8.39 5.60
C ARG A 34 19.39 -7.85 4.20
N LEU A 35 18.11 -7.71 3.84
CA LEU A 35 17.69 -7.25 2.51
C LEU A 35 18.07 -5.79 2.23
N PHE A 36 18.07 -4.94 3.26
CA PHE A 36 18.29 -3.50 3.12
C PHE A 36 19.60 -3.01 3.74
N GLY A 37 20.41 -3.91 4.31
CA GLY A 37 21.70 -3.56 4.91
C GLY A 37 21.58 -2.63 6.13
N ILE A 38 20.53 -2.82 6.95
CA ILE A 38 20.27 -2.02 8.15
C ILE A 38 20.18 -2.91 9.38
N SER A 39 20.33 -2.34 10.58
CA SER A 39 20.20 -3.14 11.80
C SER A 39 18.77 -3.63 12.02
N LYS A 40 18.61 -4.81 12.63
CA LYS A 40 17.31 -5.29 13.13
C LYS A 40 16.65 -4.29 14.10
N GLY A 41 17.46 -3.59 14.90
CA GLY A 41 17.00 -2.52 15.79
C GLY A 41 16.29 -1.41 15.01
N SER A 42 16.90 -0.93 13.93
CA SER A 42 16.32 0.08 13.03
C SER A 42 15.00 -0.40 12.43
N VAL A 43 14.92 -1.65 11.94
CA VAL A 43 13.65 -2.22 11.45
C VAL A 43 12.58 -2.19 12.53
N SER A 44 12.92 -2.57 13.76
CA SER A 44 11.99 -2.54 14.90
C SER A 44 11.54 -1.11 15.24
N GLU A 45 12.45 -0.15 15.25
CA GLU A 45 12.13 1.25 15.52
C GLU A 45 11.22 1.84 14.45
N TYR A 46 11.47 1.52 13.18
CA TYR A 46 10.63 1.93 12.05
C TYR A 46 9.22 1.35 12.17
N GLU A 47 9.09 0.04 12.40
CA GLU A 47 7.79 -0.63 12.51
C GLU A 47 6.96 -0.15 13.70
N ASN A 48 7.62 0.30 14.77
CA ASN A 48 6.98 0.82 15.97
C ASN A 48 6.79 2.35 15.95
N GLY A 49 7.21 3.03 14.87
CA GLY A 49 7.13 4.48 14.74
C GLY A 49 8.02 5.26 15.72
N LYS A 50 9.03 4.59 16.31
CA LYS A 50 10.00 5.21 17.23
C LYS A 50 11.01 6.08 16.49
N ASN A 51 11.46 5.62 15.33
CA ASN A 51 12.30 6.38 14.41
C ASN A 51 11.67 6.45 13.02
N GLU A 52 12.03 7.51 12.29
CA GLU A 52 11.60 7.71 10.93
C GLU A 52 12.54 6.98 9.96
N PRO A 53 12.01 6.14 9.06
CA PRO A 53 12.83 5.53 8.02
C PRO A 53 13.30 6.61 7.04
N PRO A 54 14.56 6.59 6.58
CA PRO A 54 15.03 7.53 5.58
C PRO A 54 14.28 7.32 4.26
N LEU A 55 14.14 8.38 3.46
CA LEU A 55 13.47 8.31 2.16
C LEU A 55 14.06 7.23 1.24
N SER A 56 15.39 7.08 1.25
CA SER A 56 16.08 6.02 0.50
C SER A 56 15.60 4.62 0.87
N PHE A 57 15.41 4.34 2.15
CA PHE A 57 14.84 3.08 2.62
C PHE A 57 13.42 2.91 2.10
N LEU A 58 12.56 3.93 2.22
CA LEU A 58 11.16 3.86 1.79
C LEU A 58 11.02 3.61 0.28
N MET A 59 11.83 4.27 -0.53
CA MET A 59 11.87 4.07 -1.99
C MET A 59 12.31 2.65 -2.34
N ASN A 60 13.40 2.16 -1.74
CA ASN A 60 13.90 0.82 -1.97
C ASN A 60 12.92 -0.24 -1.47
N PHE A 61 12.27 -0.01 -0.33
CA PHE A 61 11.26 -0.89 0.23
C PHE A 61 10.05 -0.98 -0.69
N ALA A 62 9.54 0.16 -1.16
CA ALA A 62 8.43 0.23 -2.10
C ALA A 62 8.75 -0.54 -3.40
N GLN A 63 9.93 -0.31 -3.97
CA GLN A 63 10.42 -1.04 -5.15
C GLN A 63 10.54 -2.54 -4.90
N LYS A 64 11.18 -2.95 -3.80
CA LYS A 64 11.45 -4.36 -3.47
C LYS A 64 10.17 -5.16 -3.31
N PHE A 65 9.16 -4.57 -2.69
CA PHE A 65 7.89 -5.23 -2.43
C PHE A 65 6.82 -4.92 -3.47
N GLY A 66 7.09 -4.07 -4.45
CA GLY A 66 6.16 -3.72 -5.53
C GLY A 66 4.93 -2.98 -5.02
N VAL A 67 5.10 -2.10 -4.03
CA VAL A 67 4.01 -1.30 -3.46
C VAL A 67 4.15 0.16 -3.89
N ASP A 68 3.01 0.85 -4.02
CA ASP A 68 3.00 2.28 -4.31
C ASP A 68 3.53 3.09 -3.12
N ILE A 69 4.46 4.01 -3.38
CA ILE A 69 5.07 4.85 -2.35
C ILE A 69 4.04 5.81 -1.75
N ALA A 70 3.09 6.31 -2.55
CA ALA A 70 2.04 7.20 -2.08
C ALA A 70 1.10 6.48 -1.10
N TRP A 71 0.73 5.24 -1.39
CA TRP A 71 0.00 4.37 -0.47
C TRP A 71 0.82 4.06 0.78
N LEU A 72 2.12 3.74 0.65
CA LEU A 72 2.98 3.42 1.79
C LEU A 72 3.06 4.60 2.77
N LEU A 73 3.09 5.82 2.25
CA LEU A 73 3.11 7.05 3.03
C LEU A 73 1.73 7.44 3.58
N ARG A 74 0.68 7.41 2.76
CA ARG A 74 -0.64 7.97 3.12
C ARG A 74 -1.64 6.95 3.65
N GLY A 75 -1.42 5.66 3.42
CA GLY A 75 -2.35 4.58 3.75
C GLY A 75 -3.67 4.59 2.97
N ARG A 76 -3.81 5.48 1.99
CA ARG A 76 -4.97 5.54 1.10
C ARG A 76 -4.52 5.15 -0.30
N TYR A 77 -5.16 4.12 -0.85
CA TYR A 77 -5.08 3.86 -2.27
C TYR A 77 -5.81 5.02 -2.95
N GLN A 78 -5.05 5.92 -3.55
CA GLN A 78 -5.63 6.80 -4.55
C GLN A 78 -5.48 6.01 -5.84
N PRO A 79 -6.60 5.61 -6.49
CA PRO A 79 -6.53 5.35 -7.92
C PRO A 79 -5.81 6.54 -8.52
N GLN A 80 -4.82 6.30 -9.40
CA GLN A 80 -4.24 7.40 -10.17
C GLN A 80 -5.43 8.24 -10.65
N LEU A 81 -5.44 9.53 -10.29
CA LEU A 81 -6.35 10.47 -10.91
C LEU A 81 -6.13 10.26 -12.41
N GLU A 82 -7.11 9.65 -13.07
CA GLU A 82 -7.30 9.74 -14.50
C GLU A 82 -7.57 11.21 -14.78
N ALA A 83 -6.52 12.04 -14.69
CA ALA A 83 -6.49 13.27 -15.42
C ALA A 83 -6.62 12.82 -16.87
N GLU A 84 -7.72 13.21 -17.52
CA GLU A 84 -7.88 13.11 -18.95
C GLU A 84 -6.60 13.62 -19.62
N VAL A 85 -5.70 12.72 -19.99
CA VAL A 85 -4.58 13.04 -20.87
C VAL A 85 -5.20 13.20 -22.24
N LYS A 86 -5.70 14.40 -22.51
CA LYS A 86 -5.88 14.87 -23.88
C LYS A 86 -4.51 14.79 -24.53
N THR A 87 -4.46 14.01 -25.60
CA THR A 87 -3.34 13.81 -26.51
C THR A 87 -2.56 15.10 -26.81
N SER A 88 -1.28 15.16 -26.42
CA SER A 88 -0.21 15.73 -27.25
C SER A 88 1.15 15.61 -26.52
N GLU A 89 2.03 14.79 -27.12
CA GLU A 89 3.51 14.83 -27.03
C GLU A 89 4.19 14.37 -25.71
N THR A 90 4.70 13.14 -25.76
CA THR A 90 5.61 12.52 -24.78
C THR A 90 7.05 13.05 -24.92
N PRO A 91 7.72 13.48 -23.85
CA PRO A 91 9.14 13.23 -23.70
C PRO A 91 9.32 11.86 -23.03
N ALA A 92 10.11 11.02 -23.70
CA ALA A 92 10.42 9.66 -23.31
C ALA A 92 10.92 9.54 -21.85
N ILE A 93 10.27 8.68 -21.07
CA ILE A 93 10.95 7.91 -20.02
C ILE A 93 10.85 6.45 -20.46
N HIS A 94 11.88 6.01 -21.17
CA HIS A 94 12.10 4.61 -21.50
C HIS A 94 12.50 3.86 -20.21
N ASP A 95 12.02 2.61 -20.14
CA ASP A 95 12.44 1.51 -19.25
C ASP A 95 11.75 1.38 -17.88
N ARG A 96 10.51 0.82 -17.86
CA ARG A 96 10.00 0.01 -16.73
C ARG A 96 8.69 -0.77 -16.96
N SER A 97 8.27 -1.06 -18.19
CA SER A 97 6.88 -1.46 -18.46
C SER A 97 6.56 -2.96 -18.30
N GLU A 98 7.52 -3.88 -18.31
CA GLU A 98 7.17 -5.30 -18.49
C GLU A 98 6.55 -5.98 -17.26
N SER A 99 6.99 -5.66 -16.04
CA SER A 99 6.50 -6.35 -14.83
C SER A 99 5.16 -5.79 -14.30
N TYR A 100 4.93 -4.47 -14.45
CA TYR A 100 3.69 -3.82 -14.02
C TYR A 100 2.53 -4.03 -15.01
N SER A 101 2.82 -4.19 -16.30
CA SER A 101 1.79 -4.38 -17.34
C SER A 101 1.00 -5.68 -17.14
N SER A 102 1.66 -6.81 -16.87
CA SER A 102 0.99 -8.12 -16.77
C SER A 102 0.11 -8.27 -15.54
N LYS A 103 0.53 -7.76 -14.38
CA LYS A 103 -0.29 -7.78 -13.16
C LYS A 103 -1.52 -6.87 -13.28
N ASN A 104 -1.35 -5.70 -13.88
CA ASN A 104 -2.45 -4.77 -14.11
C ASN A 104 -3.45 -5.32 -15.13
N LYS A 105 -2.97 -6.04 -16.15
CA LYS A 105 -3.85 -6.73 -17.11
C LYS A 105 -4.73 -7.78 -16.43
N LEU A 106 -4.13 -8.68 -15.64
CA LEU A 106 -4.89 -9.70 -14.90
C LEU A 106 -5.88 -9.07 -13.91
N LEU A 107 -5.46 -8.01 -13.20
CA LEU A 107 -6.33 -7.30 -12.28
C LEU A 107 -7.56 -6.71 -12.98
N ASN A 108 -7.35 -6.09 -14.14
CA ASN A 108 -8.44 -5.52 -14.94
C ASN A 108 -9.38 -6.60 -15.45
N GLU A 109 -8.85 -7.73 -15.94
CA GLU A 109 -9.66 -8.88 -16.35
C GLU A 109 -10.52 -9.39 -15.19
N ILE A 110 -9.94 -9.59 -14.00
CA ILE A 110 -10.68 -10.03 -12.80
C ILE A 110 -11.77 -9.02 -12.44
N ILE A 111 -11.48 -7.72 -12.43
CA ILE A 111 -12.46 -6.68 -12.13
C ILE A 111 -13.64 -6.73 -13.11
N GLU A 112 -13.38 -6.91 -14.41
CA GLU A 112 -14.44 -7.00 -15.41
C GLU A 112 -15.33 -8.23 -15.23
N TYR A 113 -14.80 -9.34 -14.73
CA TYR A 113 -15.62 -10.51 -14.37
C TYR A 113 -16.44 -10.26 -13.11
N LEU A 114 -15.84 -9.67 -12.07
CA LEU A 114 -16.54 -9.40 -10.80
C LEU A 114 -17.66 -8.36 -10.96
N LYS A 115 -17.54 -7.42 -11.90
CA LYS A 115 -18.61 -6.46 -12.22
C LYS A 115 -19.85 -7.12 -12.82
N LYS A 116 -19.71 -8.30 -13.43
CA LYS A 116 -20.79 -9.00 -14.14
C LYS A 116 -21.55 -9.98 -13.25
N ASP A 117 -21.03 -10.28 -12.06
CA ASP A 117 -21.56 -11.29 -11.16
C ASP A 117 -21.49 -10.80 -9.71
N GLU A 118 -22.63 -10.35 -9.19
CA GLU A 118 -22.75 -9.85 -7.81
C GLU A 118 -22.51 -10.94 -6.76
N GLU A 119 -22.86 -12.20 -7.05
CA GLU A 119 -22.67 -13.32 -6.12
C GLU A 119 -21.17 -13.68 -6.00
N LEU A 120 -20.47 -13.66 -7.13
CA LEU A 120 -19.02 -13.84 -7.15
C LEU A 120 -18.30 -12.69 -6.45
N LEU A 121 -18.76 -11.45 -6.63
CA LEU A 121 -18.22 -10.28 -5.92
C LEU A 121 -18.35 -10.44 -4.40
N GLU A 122 -19.51 -10.86 -3.91
CA GLU A 122 -19.70 -11.14 -2.48
C GLU A 122 -18.83 -12.31 -2.01
N THR A 123 -18.70 -13.37 -2.80
CA THR A 123 -17.84 -14.52 -2.45
C THR A 123 -16.38 -14.09 -2.29
N VAL A 124 -15.84 -13.35 -3.26
CA VAL A 124 -14.48 -12.81 -3.21
C VAL A 124 -14.31 -11.86 -2.01
N TRP A 125 -15.31 -11.04 -1.72
CA TRP A 125 -15.31 -10.19 -0.54
C TRP A 125 -15.18 -10.98 0.76
N HIS A 126 -15.97 -12.05 0.94
CA HIS A 126 -15.89 -12.91 2.12
C HIS A 126 -14.52 -13.59 2.25
N LEU A 127 -13.92 -14.04 1.15
CA LEU A 127 -12.58 -14.63 1.13
C LEU A 127 -11.51 -13.62 1.55
N ILE A 128 -11.56 -12.40 1.02
CA ILE A 128 -10.64 -11.33 1.39
C ILE A 128 -10.78 -11.02 2.87
N LYS A 129 -12.02 -10.82 3.36
CA LYS A 129 -12.31 -10.57 4.77
C LYS A 129 -11.75 -11.67 5.67
N ALA A 130 -11.95 -12.94 5.32
CA ALA A 130 -11.45 -14.08 6.10
C ALA A 130 -9.91 -14.11 6.15
N LYS A 131 -9.24 -13.75 5.05
CA LYS A 131 -7.77 -13.78 4.95
C LYS A 131 -7.07 -12.57 5.57
N THR A 132 -7.72 -11.42 5.56
CA THR A 132 -7.08 -10.12 5.88
C THR A 132 -7.69 -9.42 7.10
N GLY A 133 -8.86 -9.85 7.58
CA GLY A 133 -9.55 -9.25 8.73
C GLY A 133 -10.13 -7.86 8.45
N ILE A 134 -10.19 -7.43 7.19
CA ILE A 134 -10.63 -6.08 6.80
C ILE A 134 -12.16 -6.02 6.78
N ASN A 135 -12.74 -4.94 7.31
CA ASN A 135 -14.19 -4.69 7.25
C ASN A 135 -14.58 -3.95 5.96
N LYS A 136 -15.83 -4.17 5.50
CA LYS A 136 -16.36 -3.55 4.27
C LYS A 136 -16.42 -2.05 4.49
N ILE A 137 -15.86 -1.27 3.57
CA ILE A 137 -15.96 0.19 3.62
C ILE A 137 -17.41 0.53 3.25
N THR A 138 -18.26 0.74 4.26
CA THR A 138 -19.62 1.25 4.06
C THR A 138 -19.53 2.74 3.76
N LYS A 139 -20.03 3.18 2.60
CA LYS A 139 -20.22 4.60 2.33
C LYS A 139 -21.32 5.14 3.26
N GLY A 140 -20.95 6.10 4.10
CA GLY A 140 -21.82 7.16 4.63
C GLY A 140 -22.89 6.76 5.64
N GLY A 141 -22.61 7.00 6.92
CA GLY A 141 -23.67 7.26 7.89
C GLY A 141 -24.43 8.52 7.48
N LYS A 142 -25.74 8.39 7.29
CA LYS A 142 -26.66 9.51 7.50
C LYS A 142 -26.87 9.60 9.02
N GLU A 143 -26.19 10.54 9.66
CA GLU A 143 -26.78 11.19 10.83
C GLU A 143 -28.02 11.93 10.33
N ASN A 144 -29.19 11.57 10.84
CA ASN A 144 -30.30 12.48 10.93
C ASN A 144 -30.88 12.32 12.33
N SER A 145 -30.70 13.38 13.10
CA SER A 145 -31.28 13.63 14.41
C SER A 145 -32.80 13.48 14.39
N SER A 146 -33.34 12.89 15.46
CA SER A 146 -34.55 13.32 16.14
C SER A 146 -34.51 12.76 17.56
#